data_AF-A0A7S0Z7F1-F1
#
_entry.id   AF-A0A7S0Z7F1-F1
#
_cell.length_a   1.000
_cell.length_b   1.000
_cell.length_c   1.000
_cell.angle_alpha   90.00
_cell.angle_beta   90.00
_cell.angle_gamma   90.00
#
_symmetry.space_group_name_H-M   'P 1'
#
loop_
_entity.id
_entity.type
_entity.pdbx_description
1 polymer ?
#
loop_
_entity_poly.entity_id
_entity_poly.type
_entity_poly.pdbx_seq_one_letter_code
_entity_poly.pdbx_strand_id
1 'polypeptide(L)'
;ALVVFAAIGRGNHGEGLFVSDVLATAAPFAAGWFGAMGVGDTFGAKARGDEPGEAAVCAAKSWAVGIPAGLALRAIGKGALPPGPFVVVSMAVTGAFLVGWRYWFAEQKAVANGTMVGGNKRGNPLEFMNLLFGLVKRW
;
A
#
# COMPACT_ATOMS: atom_id res chain seq x y z
N ALA A 1 -0.06 7.97 -1.78
CA ALA A 1 0.52 7.59 -0.48
C ALA A 1 1.40 8.71 0.11
N LEU A 2 2.62 8.94 -0.38
CA LEU A 2 3.59 9.85 0.27
C LEU A 2 3.19 11.34 0.30
N VAL A 3 2.60 11.84 -0.79
CA VAL A 3 2.05 13.21 -0.82
C VAL A 3 0.92 13.38 0.19
N VAL A 4 0.06 12.38 0.33
CA VAL A 4 -1.04 12.38 1.32
C VAL A 4 -0.49 12.35 2.73
N PHE A 5 0.50 11.50 3.00
CA PHE A 5 1.22 11.49 4.28
C PHE A 5 1.79 12.88 4.61
N ALA A 6 2.49 13.52 3.66
CA ALA A 6 3.07 14.84 3.85
C ALA A 6 2.00 15.92 4.10
N ALA A 7 0.91 15.92 3.33
CA ALA A 7 -0.18 16.87 3.50
C ALA A 7 -0.86 16.74 4.87
N ILE A 8 -1.19 15.52 5.29
CA ILE A 8 -1.80 15.25 6.60
C ILE A 8 -0.83 15.63 7.73
N GLY A 9 0.44 15.23 7.62
CA GLY A 9 1.45 15.57 8.62
C GLY A 9 1.60 17.08 8.81
N ARG A 10 1.75 17.83 7.71
CA ARG A 10 1.83 19.29 7.74
C ARG A 10 0.57 19.92 8.35
N GLY A 11 -0.61 19.46 7.94
CA GLY A 11 -1.90 19.94 8.47
C GLY A 11 -2.03 19.73 9.98
N ASN A 12 -1.63 18.55 10.47
CA ASN A 12 -1.66 18.23 11.90
C ASN A 12 -0.69 19.08 12.74
N HIS A 13 0.37 19.59 12.13
CA HIS A 13 1.35 20.47 12.78
C HIS A 13 1.09 21.96 12.55
N GLY A 14 -0.02 22.33 11.90
CA GLY A 14 -0.34 23.73 11.58
C GLY A 14 0.62 24.36 10.57
N GLU A 15 1.33 23.54 9.78
CA GLU A 15 2.24 24.02 8.74
C GLU A 15 1.48 24.38 7.45
N GLY A 16 2.08 25.24 6.62
CA GLY A 16 1.48 25.65 5.34
C GLY A 16 1.23 24.48 4.39
N LEU A 17 0.07 24.46 3.73
CA LEU A 17 -0.35 23.41 2.79
C LEU A 17 -0.18 23.82 1.31
N PHE A 18 0.71 24.76 1.03
CA PHE A 18 1.07 25.08 -0.35
C PHE A 18 1.63 23.83 -1.04
N VAL A 19 1.26 23.64 -2.30
CA VAL A 19 1.64 22.44 -3.07
C VAL A 19 3.16 22.24 -3.07
N SER A 20 3.93 23.32 -3.22
CA SER A 20 5.39 23.29 -3.15
C SER A 20 5.91 22.71 -1.84
N ASP A 21 5.32 23.08 -0.70
CA ASP A 21 5.78 22.69 0.62
C ASP A 21 5.44 21.23 0.94
N VAL A 22 4.25 20.80 0.50
CA VAL A 22 3.82 19.39 0.59
C VAL A 22 4.75 18.52 -0.26
N LEU A 23 5.04 18.93 -1.51
CA LEU A 23 5.94 18.21 -2.38
C LEU A 23 7.38 18.18 -1.83
N ALA A 24 7.89 19.30 -1.32
CA ALA A 24 9.20 19.37 -0.70
C ALA A 24 9.31 18.43 0.53
N THR A 25 8.22 18.32 1.30
CA THR A 25 8.14 17.41 2.46
C THR A 25 8.09 15.94 2.03
N ALA A 26 7.37 15.63 0.95
CA ALA A 26 7.27 14.28 0.40
C ALA A 26 8.51 13.83 -0.39
N ALA A 27 9.24 14.77 -0.99
CA ALA A 27 10.34 14.53 -1.93
C ALA A 27 11.41 13.54 -1.42
N PRO A 28 11.99 13.67 -0.21
CA PRO A 28 13.02 12.74 0.24
C PRO A 28 12.47 11.31 0.40
N PHE A 29 11.23 11.15 0.85
CA PHE A 29 10.58 9.83 0.93
C PHE A 29 10.27 9.24 -0.45
N ALA A 30 9.87 10.08 -1.40
CA ALA A 30 9.63 9.65 -2.78
C ALA A 30 10.95 9.19 -3.43
N ALA A 31 12.02 9.96 -3.27
CA ALA A 31 13.36 9.61 -3.74
C ALA A 31 13.83 8.27 -3.15
N GLY A 32 13.66 8.07 -1.84
CA GLY A 32 13.98 6.81 -1.18
C GLY A 32 13.12 5.63 -1.68
N TRP A 33 11.81 5.81 -1.81
CA TRP A 33 10.88 4.79 -2.32
C TRP A 33 11.21 4.35 -3.75
N PHE A 34 11.38 5.30 -4.67
CA PHE A 34 11.73 4.99 -6.05
C PHE A 34 13.16 4.47 -6.18
N GLY A 35 14.10 4.96 -5.37
CA GLY A 35 15.48 4.42 -5.32
C GLY A 35 15.53 2.97 -4.83
N ALA A 36 14.64 2.57 -3.93
CA ALA A 36 14.55 1.20 -3.40
C ALA A 36 13.71 0.25 -4.29
N MET A 37 13.31 0.66 -5.49
CA MET A 37 12.39 -0.12 -6.32
C MET A 37 12.91 -1.52 -6.70
N GLY A 38 14.23 -1.66 -6.85
CA GLY A 38 14.87 -2.93 -7.19
C GLY A 38 14.91 -3.94 -6.04
N VAL A 39 14.80 -3.49 -4.78
CA VAL A 39 14.90 -4.36 -3.60
C VAL A 39 13.71 -5.30 -3.49
N GLY A 40 12.51 -4.77 -3.70
CA GLY A 40 11.25 -5.49 -3.58
C GLY A 40 10.58 -5.81 -4.91
N ASP A 41 11.22 -5.48 -6.03
CA ASP A 41 10.59 -5.51 -7.36
C ASP A 41 9.25 -4.75 -7.38
N THR A 42 9.24 -3.54 -6.81
CA THR A 42 8.01 -2.78 -6.47
C THR A 42 7.11 -2.47 -7.67
N PHE A 43 7.65 -2.56 -8.88
CA PHE A 43 6.95 -2.31 -10.13
C PHE A 43 7.03 -3.51 -11.09
N GLY A 44 7.50 -4.66 -10.63
CA GLY A 44 7.59 -5.87 -11.45
C GLY A 44 6.25 -6.58 -11.63
N ALA A 45 6.33 -7.82 -12.11
CA ALA A 45 5.14 -8.61 -12.44
C ALA A 45 4.31 -8.94 -11.19
N LYS A 46 4.96 -9.47 -10.15
CA LYS A 46 4.31 -9.83 -8.88
C LYS A 46 3.67 -8.63 -8.17
N ALA A 47 4.36 -7.50 -8.15
CA ALA A 47 3.86 -6.27 -7.55
C ALA A 47 2.67 -5.62 -8.30
N ARG A 48 2.39 -6.06 -9.53
CA ARG A 48 1.30 -5.57 -10.39
C ARG A 48 0.26 -6.64 -10.70
N GLY A 49 0.46 -7.87 -10.24
CA GLY A 49 -0.46 -9.00 -10.42
C GLY A 49 -1.73 -8.85 -9.59
N ASP A 50 -2.47 -9.95 -9.51
CA ASP A 50 -3.71 -10.12 -8.77
C ASP A 50 -3.55 -11.00 -7.53
N GLU A 51 -2.31 -11.14 -7.03
CA GLU A 51 -2.03 -11.79 -5.75
C GLU A 51 -1.76 -10.73 -4.66
N PRO A 52 -2.73 -10.40 -3.78
CA PRO A 52 -2.60 -9.29 -2.84
C PRO A 52 -1.43 -9.45 -1.87
N GLY A 53 -1.18 -10.68 -1.43
CA GLY A 53 -0.06 -11.02 -0.56
C GLY A 53 1.29 -10.75 -1.23
N GLU A 54 1.47 -11.17 -2.49
CA GLU A 54 2.71 -10.92 -3.23
C GLU A 54 2.92 -9.42 -3.47
N ALA A 55 1.88 -8.70 -3.87
CA ALA A 55 1.95 -7.24 -4.07
C ALA A 55 2.33 -6.50 -2.78
N ALA A 56 1.79 -6.93 -1.64
CA ALA A 56 2.12 -6.38 -0.32
C ALA A 56 3.58 -6.69 0.07
N VAL A 57 4.06 -7.92 -0.14
CA VAL A 57 5.45 -8.31 0.19
C VAL A 57 6.45 -7.53 -0.67
N CYS A 58 6.20 -7.38 -1.97
CA CYS A 58 7.02 -6.56 -2.86
C CYS A 58 7.11 -5.12 -2.37
N ALA A 59 5.96 -4.52 -1.99
CA ALA A 59 5.91 -3.18 -1.46
C ALA A 59 6.63 -3.05 -0.11
N ALA A 60 6.46 -4.02 0.79
CA ALA A 60 7.05 -4.03 2.13
C ALA A 60 8.58 -4.07 2.07
N LYS A 61 9.16 -4.88 1.17
CA LYS A 61 10.62 -4.94 0.96
C LYS A 61 11.20 -3.59 0.54
N SER A 62 10.58 -2.92 -0.43
CA SER A 62 11.04 -1.61 -0.88
C SER A 62 10.73 -0.49 0.11
N TRP A 63 9.65 -0.61 0.89
CA TRP A 63 9.35 0.31 1.99
C TRP A 63 10.43 0.22 3.09
N ALA A 64 10.81 -0.99 3.47
CA ALA A 64 11.77 -1.26 4.55
C ALA A 64 13.17 -0.66 4.27
N VAL A 65 13.52 -0.43 3.01
CA VAL A 65 14.77 0.25 2.62
C VAL A 65 14.52 1.70 2.23
N GLY A 66 13.49 1.95 1.41
CA GLY A 66 13.23 3.24 0.80
C GLY A 66 12.78 4.32 1.79
N ILE A 67 11.97 3.99 2.79
CA ILE A 67 11.54 4.99 3.78
C ILE A 67 12.67 5.36 4.75
N PRO A 68 13.46 4.42 5.29
CA PRO A 68 14.67 4.77 6.02
C PRO A 68 15.67 5.60 5.19
N ALA A 69 15.86 5.27 3.91
CA ALA A 69 16.67 6.09 3.02
C ALA A 69 16.09 7.50 2.85
N GLY A 70 14.77 7.63 2.72
CA GLY A 70 14.09 8.93 2.68
C GLY A 70 14.24 9.74 3.97
N LEU A 71 14.19 9.10 5.14
CA LEU A 71 14.49 9.76 6.41
C LEU A 71 15.94 10.27 6.47
N ALA A 72 16.90 9.49 5.96
CA ALA A 72 18.30 9.91 5.87
C ALA A 72 18.48 11.08 4.90
N LEU A 73 17.87 11.03 3.71
CA LEU A 73 17.88 12.13 2.74
C LEU A 73 17.28 13.41 3.32
N ARG A 74 16.17 13.28 4.06
CA ARG A 74 15.55 14.40 4.77
C ARG A 74 16.51 14.98 5.82
N ALA A 75 17.17 14.13 6.60
CA ALA A 75 18.10 14.56 7.64
C ALA A 75 19.28 15.33 7.05
N ILE A 76 19.86 14.82 5.96
CA ILE A 76 20.92 15.49 5.19
C ILE A 76 20.42 16.85 4.66
N GLY A 77 19.27 16.86 3.98
CA GLY A 77 18.73 18.08 3.37
C GLY A 77 18.31 19.15 4.38
N LYS A 78 17.97 18.77 5.62
CA LYS A 78 17.65 19.70 6.72
C LYS A 78 18.85 20.00 7.62
N GLY A 79 19.97 19.30 7.47
CA GLY A 79 21.13 19.40 8.36
C GLY A 79 20.85 18.96 9.81
N ALA A 80 19.78 18.19 10.05
CA ALA A 80 19.36 17.79 11.40
C ALA A 80 18.60 16.47 11.38
N LEU A 81 18.84 15.63 12.40
CA LEU A 81 18.10 14.39 12.56
C LEU A 81 16.62 14.69 12.88
N PRO A 82 15.67 13.96 12.25
CA PRO A 82 14.26 14.08 12.61
C PRO A 82 14.01 13.65 14.07
N PRO A 83 13.02 14.24 14.75
CA PRO A 83 12.59 13.79 16.07
C PRO A 83 12.18 12.31 16.06
N GLY A 84 12.47 11.58 17.14
CA GLY A 84 12.11 10.17 17.29
C GLY A 84 10.64 9.84 16.99
N PRO A 85 9.65 10.60 17.52
CA PRO A 85 8.24 10.38 17.19
C PRO A 85 7.95 10.52 15.69
N PHE A 86 8.57 11.49 15.02
CA PHE A 86 8.41 11.66 13.57
C PHE A 86 8.92 10.44 12.80
N VAL A 87 10.06 9.86 13.20
CA VAL A 87 10.59 8.64 12.59
C VAL A 87 9.60 7.48 12.72
N VAL A 88 9.08 7.23 13.92
CA VAL A 88 8.13 6.13 14.20
C VAL A 88 6.85 6.31 13.40
N VAL A 89 6.24 7.50 13.45
CA VAL A 89 5.00 7.79 12.73
C VAL A 89 5.20 7.74 11.21
N SER A 90 6.32 8.28 10.70
CA SER A 90 6.64 8.21 9.27
C SER A 90 6.75 6.76 8.82
N MET A 91 7.50 5.92 9.53
CA MET A 91 7.62 4.50 9.21
C MET A 91 6.26 3.81 9.20
N ALA A 92 5.47 3.96 10.27
CA ALA A 92 4.18 3.30 10.41
C ALA A 92 3.16 3.74 9.35
N VAL A 93 2.94 5.04 9.19
CA VAL A 93 1.91 5.58 8.28
C VAL A 93 2.30 5.35 6.82
N THR A 94 3.56 5.58 6.45
CA THR A 94 3.99 5.30 5.07
C THR A 94 3.98 3.81 4.76
N GLY A 95 4.28 2.94 5.73
CA GLY A 95 4.17 1.49 5.58
C GLY A 95 2.74 1.06 5.32
N ALA A 96 1.81 1.50 6.17
CA ALA A 96 0.38 1.24 5.99
C ALA A 96 -0.12 1.75 4.63
N PHE A 97 0.24 2.98 4.24
CA PHE A 97 -0.23 3.58 2.99
C PHE A 97 0.41 2.97 1.74
N LEU A 98 1.70 2.64 1.75
CA LEU A 98 2.36 2.07 0.57
C LEU A 98 2.03 0.60 0.38
N VAL A 99 2.08 -0.19 1.46
CA VAL A 99 1.79 -1.62 1.43
C VAL A 99 0.29 -1.86 1.29
N GLY A 100 -0.52 -1.19 2.11
CA GLY A 100 -1.98 -1.34 2.09
C GLY A 100 -2.58 -0.95 0.74
N TRP A 101 -2.07 0.09 0.09
CA TRP A 101 -2.54 0.49 -1.24
C TRP A 101 -2.20 -0.53 -2.34
N ARG A 102 -1.05 -1.21 -2.20
CA ARG A 102 -0.64 -2.28 -3.13
C ARG A 102 -1.47 -3.54 -2.95
N TYR A 103 -1.71 -3.92 -1.70
CA TYR A 103 -2.64 -4.98 -1.35
C TYR A 103 -4.02 -4.72 -1.93
N TRP A 104 -4.60 -3.56 -1.60
CA TRP A 104 -5.94 -3.16 -2.04
C TRP A 104 -6.10 -3.21 -3.56
N PHE A 105 -5.15 -2.66 -4.32
CA PHE A 105 -5.26 -2.70 -5.78
C PHE A 105 -5.15 -4.10 -6.37
N ALA A 106 -4.27 -4.94 -5.84
CA ALA A 106 -4.17 -6.34 -6.28
C ALA A 106 -5.46 -7.10 -5.92
N GLU A 107 -6.04 -6.83 -4.75
CA GLU A 107 -7.34 -7.37 -4.34
C GLU A 107 -8.46 -6.98 -5.30
N GLN A 108 -8.58 -5.70 -5.65
CA GLN A 108 -9.59 -5.24 -6.60
C GLN A 108 -9.43 -5.92 -7.97
N LYS A 109 -8.19 -6.15 -8.43
CA LYS A 109 -7.92 -6.90 -9.68
C LYS A 109 -8.33 -8.35 -9.56
N ALA A 110 -8.02 -8.99 -8.45
CA ALA A 110 -8.29 -10.38 -8.22
C ALA A 110 -9.79 -10.69 -8.09
N VAL A 111 -10.54 -9.76 -7.47
CA VAL A 111 -12.00 -9.77 -7.48
C VAL A 111 -12.53 -9.61 -8.91
N ALA A 112 -11.99 -8.67 -9.69
CA ALA A 112 -12.42 -8.45 -11.08
C ALA A 112 -12.10 -9.64 -12.00
N ASN A 113 -10.98 -10.32 -11.78
CA ASN A 113 -10.54 -11.48 -12.54
C ASN A 113 -11.21 -12.79 -12.08
N GLY A 114 -11.94 -12.78 -10.95
CA GLY A 114 -12.50 -13.98 -10.34
C GLY A 114 -11.47 -14.94 -9.74
N THR A 115 -10.22 -14.50 -9.57
CA THR A 115 -9.12 -15.29 -8.98
C THR A 115 -9.18 -15.28 -7.45
N MET A 116 -9.77 -14.25 -6.85
CA MET A 116 -10.20 -14.27 -5.45
C MET A 116 -11.48 -15.09 -5.30
N VAL A 117 -11.33 -16.38 -5.03
CA VAL A 117 -12.42 -17.16 -4.43
C VAL A 117 -12.59 -16.66 -3.00
N GLY A 118 -13.51 -15.72 -2.80
CA GLY A 118 -13.85 -15.19 -1.49
C GLY A 118 -13.87 -16.31 -0.45
N GLY A 119 -13.07 -16.14 0.61
CA GLY A 119 -12.80 -17.14 1.62
C GLY A 119 -14.06 -17.89 2.00
N ASN A 120 -14.06 -19.19 1.72
CA ASN A 120 -15.14 -20.12 1.99
C ASN A 120 -16.53 -19.48 1.81
N LYS A 121 -16.98 -19.30 0.57
CA LYS A 121 -18.42 -19.32 0.28
C LYS A 121 -18.93 -20.68 0.78
N ARG A 122 -19.23 -20.79 2.08
CA ARG A 122 -20.12 -21.81 2.62
C ARG A 122 -21.36 -21.65 1.77
N GLY A 123 -21.58 -22.62 0.86
CA GLY A 123 -22.70 -22.58 -0.05
C GLY A 123 -23.94 -22.23 0.78
N ASN A 124 -24.63 -21.18 0.35
CA ASN A 124 -25.87 -20.81 1.01
C ASN A 124 -26.77 -22.06 0.97
N PRO A 125 -27.39 -22.52 2.08
CA PRO A 125 -28.33 -23.63 2.03
C PRO A 125 -29.40 -23.45 0.95
N LEU A 126 -29.72 -22.21 0.61
CA LEU A 126 -30.62 -21.85 -0.49
C LEU A 126 -30.03 -22.10 -1.88
N GLU A 127 -28.73 -21.91 -2.10
CA GLU A 127 -28.06 -22.32 -3.35
C GLU A 127 -28.08 -23.84 -3.51
N PHE A 128 -27.86 -24.58 -2.42
CA PHE A 128 -27.98 -26.04 -2.42
C PHE A 128 -29.42 -26.50 -2.74
N MET A 129 -30.44 -25.86 -2.15
CA MET A 129 -31.85 -26.14 -2.48
C MET A 129 -32.19 -25.80 -3.93
N ASN A 130 -31.68 -24.69 -4.47
CA ASN A 130 -31.88 -24.33 -5.88
C ASN A 130 -31.24 -25.35 -6.83
N LEU A 131 -30.07 -25.88 -6.49
CA LEU A 131 -29.42 -26.96 -7.25
C LEU A 131 -30.20 -28.28 -7.17
N LEU A 132 -30.71 -28.63 -5.98
CA LEU A 132 -31.59 -29.79 -5.77
C LEU A 132 -32.86 -29.70 -6.62
N PHE A 133 -33.58 -28.58 -6.55
CA PHE A 133 -34.78 -28.37 -7.36
C PHE A 133 -34.47 -28.33 -8.86
N GLY A 134 -33.31 -27.81 -9.24
CA GLY A 134 -32.83 -27.85 -10.63
C GLY A 134 -32.58 -29.26 -11.15
N LEU A 135 -32.11 -30.18 -10.30
CA LEU A 135 -31.93 -31.60 -10.66
C LEU A 135 -33.27 -32.33 -10.77
N VAL A 136 -34.20 -32.07 -9.84
CA VAL A 136 -35.53 -32.71 -9.83
C VAL A 136 -36.35 -32.28 -11.04
N LYS A 137 -36.24 -31.03 -11.49
CA LYS A 137 -36.99 -30.50 -12.64
C LYS A 137 -36.53 -31.03 -14.01
N ARG A 138 -35.41 -31.78 -14.06
CA ARG A 138 -34.89 -32.39 -15.29
C ARG A 138 -35.37 -33.83 -15.52
N TRP A 139 -36.17 -34.37 -14.60
CA TRP A 139 -36.92 -35.62 -14.75
C TRP A 139 -38.43 -35.32 -14.65
#